data_AF-A0A6M1YET0-F1
#
_entry.id   AF-A0A6M1YET0-F1
#
_cell.length_a   1.000
_cell.length_b   1.000
_cell.length_c   1.000
_cell.angle_alpha   90.00
_cell.angle_beta   90.00
_cell.angle_gamma   90.00
#
_symmetry.space_group_name_H-M   'P 1'
#
loop_
_entity.id
_entity.type
_entity.pdbx_description
1 polymer ?
#
loop_
_entity_poly.entity_id
_entity_poly.type
_entity_poly.pdbx_seq_one_letter_code
_entity_poly.pdbx_strand_id
1 'polypeptide(L)'
;MTNKTTPASGNAYLYTIFDDLRNNEEKFKTLKNHLERNKIESAITIFNQMKEDPFKDKARLEIIITYLELNQIDKAVALFHEMEEGPYELPDRAIASQKIIEAYLKQNQTENAIIIFDKMGAGHFKRLARLEIIRTYLKLDQIDKAIAIFDETKEWDDKNEASLEFIE
;
A
#
# COMPACT_ATOMS: atom_id res chain seq x y z
N MET A 1 -33.14 41.04 25.34
CA MET A 1 -31.76 40.62 25.69
C MET A 1 -31.49 39.26 25.06
N THR A 2 -30.88 39.26 23.88
CA THR A 2 -30.47 38.04 23.18
C THR A 2 -29.05 37.71 23.58
N ASN A 3 -28.85 36.64 24.34
CA ASN A 3 -27.53 36.00 24.46
C ASN A 3 -27.68 34.52 24.14
N LYS A 4 -27.69 34.23 22.83
CA LYS A 4 -27.34 32.91 22.31
C LYS A 4 -25.85 32.94 22.03
N THR A 5 -25.04 32.57 23.02
CA THR A 5 -23.63 32.22 22.80
C THR A 5 -23.49 30.72 22.97
N THR A 6 -23.59 29.99 21.87
CA THR A 6 -22.95 28.69 21.73
C THR A 6 -22.47 28.59 20.29
N PRO A 7 -21.14 28.53 20.10
CA PRO A 7 -20.58 27.30 19.55
C PRO A 7 -19.22 26.98 20.22
N ALA A 8 -19.25 26.36 21.41
CA ALA A 8 -18.03 25.87 22.06
C ALA A 8 -17.59 24.49 21.56
N SER A 9 -18.46 23.74 20.87
CA SER A 9 -18.20 22.36 20.48
C SER A 9 -17.30 22.23 19.24
N GLY A 10 -17.53 23.01 18.19
CA GLY A 10 -16.82 22.84 16.91
C GLY A 10 -15.30 23.04 16.99
N ASN A 11 -14.83 24.04 17.73
CA ASN A 11 -13.39 24.30 17.87
C ASN A 11 -12.68 23.22 18.69
N ALA A 12 -13.30 22.73 19.77
CA ALA A 12 -12.70 21.69 20.62
C ALA A 12 -12.46 20.38 19.84
N TYR A 13 -13.41 19.96 19.01
CA TYR A 13 -13.25 18.78 18.15
C TYR A 13 -12.10 18.94 17.14
N LEU A 14 -12.00 20.10 16.49
CA LEU A 14 -10.90 20.37 15.55
C LEU A 14 -9.54 20.33 16.25
N TYR A 15 -9.41 20.94 17.44
CA TYR A 15 -8.18 20.87 18.24
C TYR A 15 -7.78 19.43 18.55
N THR A 16 -8.72 18.58 18.96
CA THR A 16 -8.42 17.17 19.27
C THR A 16 -7.95 16.37 18.06
N ILE A 17 -8.51 16.62 16.88
CA ILE A 17 -8.10 15.95 15.63
C ILE A 17 -6.67 16.40 15.25
N PHE A 18 -6.38 17.70 15.34
CA PHE A 18 -5.03 18.22 15.04
C PHE A 18 -3.97 17.70 16.02
N ASP A 19 -4.31 17.61 17.31
CA ASP A 19 -3.39 17.06 18.31
C ASP A 19 -3.12 15.57 18.10
N ASP A 20 -4.16 14.78 17.74
CA ASP A 20 -4.01 13.37 17.42
C ASP A 20 -3.13 13.14 16.18
N LEU A 21 -3.34 13.92 15.11
CA LEU A 21 -2.51 13.88 13.90
C LEU A 21 -1.05 14.25 14.19
N ARG A 22 -0.81 15.32 14.98
CA ARG A 22 0.54 15.74 15.35
C ARG A 22 1.26 14.66 16.17
N ASN A 23 0.54 14.05 17.12
CA ASN A 23 1.08 12.96 17.94
C ASN A 23 1.46 11.74 17.10
N ASN A 24 0.64 11.37 16.12
CA ASN A 24 0.96 10.26 15.22
C ASN A 24 2.11 10.60 14.26
N GLU A 25 2.25 11.85 13.80
CA GLU A 25 3.41 12.28 13.03
C GLU A 25 4.72 12.12 13.82
N GLU A 26 4.75 12.52 15.10
CA GLU A 26 5.92 12.36 15.97
C GLU A 26 6.25 10.88 16.23
N LYS A 27 5.23 10.05 16.44
CA LYS A 27 5.38 8.59 16.55
C LYS A 27 5.94 7.99 15.26
N PHE A 28 5.43 8.40 14.10
CA PHE A 28 5.94 7.94 12.80
C PHE A 28 7.43 8.27 12.62
N LYS A 29 7.87 9.50 12.95
CA LYS A 29 9.29 9.88 12.92
C LYS A 29 10.15 9.00 13.83
N THR A 30 9.65 8.73 15.05
CA THR A 30 10.35 7.88 16.03
C THR A 30 10.43 6.44 15.57
N LEU A 31 9.34 5.90 15.03
CA LEU A 31 9.26 4.58 14.44
C LEU A 31 10.27 4.42 13.31
N LYS A 32 10.32 5.38 12.38
CA LYS A 32 11.28 5.36 11.26
C LYS A 32 12.73 5.32 11.74
N ASN A 33 13.08 6.13 12.74
CA ASN A 33 14.42 6.12 13.35
C ASN A 33 14.74 4.76 14.02
N HIS A 34 13.76 4.05 14.57
CA HIS A 34 13.96 2.68 15.06
C HIS A 34 14.23 1.69 13.92
N LEU A 35 13.48 1.78 12.81
CA LEU A 35 13.67 0.93 11.63
C LEU A 35 15.07 1.13 11.01
N GLU A 36 15.50 2.37 10.83
CA GLU A 36 16.85 2.72 10.33
C GLU A 36 17.99 2.18 11.20
N ARG A 37 17.71 1.85 12.47
CA ARG A 37 18.66 1.25 13.42
C ARG A 37 18.47 -0.26 13.58
N ASN A 38 17.71 -0.90 12.69
CA ASN A 38 17.33 -2.32 12.73
C ASN A 38 16.61 -2.73 14.04
N LYS A 39 15.90 -1.81 14.70
CA LYS A 39 15.16 -2.05 15.94
C LYS A 39 13.67 -2.27 15.65
N ILE A 40 13.35 -3.29 14.87
CA ILE A 40 11.99 -3.52 14.39
C ILE A 40 10.97 -3.73 15.53
N GLU A 41 11.34 -4.44 16.60
CA GLU A 41 10.45 -4.65 17.75
C GLU A 41 10.09 -3.33 18.47
N SER A 42 11.04 -2.40 18.54
CA SER A 42 10.77 -1.05 19.07
C SER A 42 9.85 -0.26 18.14
N ALA A 43 10.06 -0.36 16.82
CA ALA A 43 9.19 0.26 15.83
C ALA A 43 7.75 -0.27 15.91
N ILE A 44 7.57 -1.58 16.04
CA ILE A 44 6.25 -2.23 16.22
C ILE A 44 5.56 -1.75 17.50
N THR A 45 6.32 -1.59 18.59
CA THR A 45 5.78 -1.05 19.85
C THR A 45 5.19 0.35 19.64
N ILE A 46 5.88 1.21 18.89
CA ILE A 46 5.38 2.55 18.56
C ILE A 46 4.17 2.48 17.62
N PHE A 47 4.23 1.62 16.59
CA PHE A 47 3.14 1.41 15.63
C PHE A 47 1.82 1.04 16.32
N ASN A 48 1.88 0.12 17.28
CA ASN A 48 0.71 -0.33 18.04
C ASN A 48 0.09 0.78 18.92
N GLN A 49 0.83 1.85 19.20
CA GLN A 49 0.34 3.02 19.94
C GLN A 49 -0.25 4.10 19.03
N MET A 50 -0.12 3.98 17.71
CA MET A 50 -0.66 4.95 16.76
C MET A 50 -2.16 4.74 16.59
N LYS A 51 -2.92 5.84 16.56
CA LYS A 51 -4.35 5.81 16.17
C LYS A 51 -4.47 5.64 14.66
N GLU A 52 -5.59 5.12 14.17
CA GLU A 52 -5.83 5.05 12.72
C GLU A 52 -5.87 6.46 12.12
N ASP A 53 -4.94 6.72 11.21
CA ASP A 53 -4.83 7.94 10.42
C ASP A 53 -3.85 7.69 9.25
N PRO A 54 -3.65 8.67 8.36
CA PRO A 54 -2.70 8.51 7.24
C PRO A 54 -1.24 8.30 7.65
N PHE A 55 -0.82 8.66 8.87
CA PHE A 55 0.54 8.37 9.35
C PHE A 55 0.69 6.92 9.77
N LYS A 56 -0.38 6.28 10.27
CA LYS A 56 -0.36 4.85 10.60
C LYS A 56 -0.24 3.99 9.34
N ASP A 57 -0.88 4.37 8.23
CA ASP A 57 -0.70 3.69 6.95
C ASP A 57 0.75 3.79 6.44
N LYS A 58 1.35 4.98 6.53
CA LYS A 58 2.78 5.18 6.21
C LYS A 58 3.70 4.36 7.12
N ALA A 59 3.41 4.34 8.41
CA ALA A 59 4.15 3.54 9.38
C ALA A 59 4.06 2.04 9.04
N ARG A 60 2.87 1.58 8.66
CA ARG A 60 2.62 0.20 8.23
C ARG A 60 3.45 -0.14 7.00
N LEU A 61 3.47 0.73 5.99
CA LEU A 61 4.28 0.57 4.79
C LEU A 61 5.78 0.46 5.10
N GLU A 62 6.34 1.33 5.94
CA GLU A 62 7.77 1.28 6.32
C GLU A 62 8.12 -0.03 7.06
N ILE A 63 7.23 -0.55 7.90
CA ILE A 63 7.41 -1.85 8.57
C ILE A 63 7.34 -3.00 7.55
N ILE A 64 6.38 -2.98 6.62
CA ILE A 64 6.28 -3.96 5.52
C ILE A 64 7.59 -4.00 4.75
N ILE A 65 8.10 -2.85 4.30
CA ILE A 65 9.36 -2.75 3.57
C ILE A 65 10.52 -3.35 4.39
N THR A 66 10.61 -3.01 5.68
CA THR A 66 11.66 -3.55 6.56
C THR A 66 11.58 -5.07 6.68
N TYR A 67 10.37 -5.64 6.83
CA TYR A 67 10.21 -7.10 6.86
C TYR A 67 10.64 -7.76 5.54
N LEU A 68 10.34 -7.14 4.40
CA LEU A 68 10.76 -7.65 3.08
C LEU A 68 12.29 -7.61 2.93
N GLU A 69 12.95 -6.54 3.38
CA GLU A 69 14.41 -6.42 3.41
C GLU A 69 15.07 -7.49 4.30
N LEU A 70 14.41 -7.88 5.39
CA LEU A 70 14.81 -8.98 6.27
C LEU A 70 14.40 -10.37 5.76
N ASN A 71 13.85 -10.46 4.54
CA ASN A 71 13.34 -11.69 3.92
C ASN A 71 12.22 -12.38 4.73
N GLN A 72 11.48 -11.62 5.55
CA GLN A 72 10.35 -12.08 6.36
C GLN A 72 9.03 -11.80 5.63
N ILE A 73 8.85 -12.35 4.42
CA ILE A 73 7.71 -12.03 3.55
C ILE A 73 6.37 -12.34 4.24
N ASP A 74 6.26 -13.43 4.98
CA ASP A 74 5.00 -13.80 5.65
C ASP A 74 4.51 -12.74 6.64
N LYS A 75 5.43 -12.10 7.38
CA LYS A 75 5.09 -11.02 8.30
C LYS A 75 4.71 -9.74 7.56
N ALA A 76 5.41 -9.44 6.46
CA ALA A 76 5.08 -8.31 5.60
C ALA A 76 3.67 -8.47 5.01
N VAL A 77 3.32 -9.67 4.56
CA VAL A 77 2.00 -10.00 3.98
C VAL A 77 0.90 -9.98 5.05
N ALA A 78 1.16 -10.50 6.25
CA ALA A 78 0.21 -10.42 7.35
C ALA A 78 -0.16 -8.95 7.65
N LEU A 79 0.84 -8.08 7.73
CA LEU A 79 0.62 -6.66 7.98
C LEU A 79 -0.03 -5.95 6.78
N PHE A 80 0.29 -6.34 5.54
CA PHE A 80 -0.37 -5.84 4.35
C PHE A 80 -1.87 -6.15 4.32
N HIS A 81 -2.28 -7.33 4.78
CA HIS A 81 -3.70 -7.69 4.85
C HIS A 81 -4.50 -6.88 5.87
N GLU A 82 -3.84 -6.18 6.79
CA GLU A 82 -4.48 -5.23 7.71
C GLU A 82 -4.70 -3.84 7.06
N MET A 83 -4.14 -3.57 5.88
CA MET A 83 -4.40 -2.32 5.17
C MET A 83 -5.83 -2.31 4.62
N GLU A 84 -6.56 -1.22 4.86
CA GLU A 84 -7.93 -1.09 4.38
C GLU A 84 -8.05 -1.27 2.86
N GLU A 85 -9.01 -2.09 2.46
CA GLU A 85 -9.43 -2.20 1.07
C GLU A 85 -10.53 -1.18 0.81
N GLY A 86 -10.21 -0.14 0.04
CA GLY A 86 -11.15 0.89 -0.38
C GLY A 86 -11.64 0.69 -1.81
N PRO A 87 -12.71 1.40 -2.22
CA PRO A 87 -13.13 1.46 -3.63
C PRO A 87 -12.04 2.04 -4.54
N TYR A 88 -11.11 2.79 -3.96
CA TYR A 88 -9.90 3.28 -4.62
C TYR A 88 -8.68 2.74 -3.87
N GLU A 89 -7.70 2.25 -4.62
CA GLU A 89 -6.46 1.79 -4.03
C GLU A 89 -5.66 2.98 -3.46
N LEU A 90 -5.39 2.93 -2.16
CA LEU A 90 -4.58 3.94 -1.49
C LEU A 90 -3.11 3.84 -1.96
N PRO A 91 -2.40 4.97 -2.12
CA PRO A 91 -1.01 4.97 -2.60
C PRO A 91 -0.09 4.03 -1.82
N ASP A 92 -0.20 4.02 -0.49
CA ASP A 92 0.65 3.19 0.37
C ASP A 92 0.37 1.69 0.17
N ARG A 93 -0.90 1.30 -0.05
CA ARG A 93 -1.28 -0.10 -0.35
C ARG A 93 -0.78 -0.54 -1.72
N ALA A 94 -0.84 0.34 -2.72
CA ALA A 94 -0.32 0.07 -4.06
C ALA A 94 1.20 -0.15 -4.04
N ILE A 95 1.93 0.68 -3.27
CA ILE A 95 3.39 0.53 -3.06
C ILE A 95 3.69 -0.77 -2.33
N ALA A 96 2.98 -1.06 -1.23
CA ALA A 96 3.16 -2.30 -0.47
C ALA A 96 2.95 -3.55 -1.34
N SER A 97 1.88 -3.58 -2.14
CA SER A 97 1.59 -4.66 -3.09
C SER A 97 2.75 -4.88 -4.06
N GLN A 98 3.24 -3.80 -4.66
CA GLN A 98 4.34 -3.86 -5.63
C GLN A 98 5.63 -4.38 -4.98
N LYS A 99 5.95 -3.96 -3.74
CA LYS A 99 7.11 -4.46 -2.99
C LYS A 99 7.01 -5.91 -2.59
N ILE A 100 5.83 -6.37 -2.19
CA ILE A 100 5.58 -7.78 -1.87
C ILE A 100 5.73 -8.63 -3.13
N ILE A 101 5.21 -8.18 -4.27
CA ILE A 101 5.38 -8.82 -5.58
C ILE A 101 6.87 -8.93 -5.93
N GLU A 102 7.63 -7.83 -5.87
CA GLU A 102 9.09 -7.86 -6.10
C GLU A 102 9.78 -8.92 -5.23
N ALA A 103 9.42 -9.01 -3.95
CA ALA A 103 10.02 -9.95 -3.00
C ALA A 103 9.69 -11.41 -3.35
N TYR A 104 8.44 -11.71 -3.67
CA TYR A 104 8.03 -13.06 -4.11
C TYR A 104 8.72 -13.47 -5.41
N LEU A 105 8.80 -12.57 -6.40
CA LEU A 105 9.48 -12.85 -7.66
C LEU A 105 10.97 -13.13 -7.47
N LYS A 106 11.65 -12.38 -6.57
CA LYS A 106 13.07 -12.63 -6.22
C LYS A 106 13.29 -14.03 -5.62
N GLN A 107 12.29 -14.61 -4.98
CA GLN A 107 12.33 -15.97 -4.44
C GLN A 107 11.75 -17.03 -5.40
N ASN A 108 11.48 -16.68 -6.66
CA ASN A 108 10.79 -17.53 -7.64
C ASN A 108 9.40 -18.03 -7.18
N GLN A 109 8.78 -17.35 -6.22
CA GLN A 109 7.43 -17.63 -5.74
C GLN A 109 6.40 -16.91 -6.61
N THR A 110 6.46 -17.11 -7.93
CA THR A 110 5.69 -16.33 -8.90
C THR A 110 4.18 -16.44 -8.70
N GLU A 111 3.67 -17.62 -8.31
CA GLU A 111 2.24 -17.79 -8.05
C GLU A 111 1.75 -16.95 -6.86
N ASN A 112 2.56 -16.80 -5.80
CA ASN A 112 2.22 -15.89 -4.69
C ASN A 112 2.25 -14.42 -5.13
N ALA A 113 3.15 -14.05 -6.04
CA ALA A 113 3.17 -12.72 -6.63
C ALA A 113 1.89 -12.43 -7.44
N ILE A 114 1.39 -13.40 -8.21
CA ILE A 114 0.13 -13.27 -8.95
C ILE A 114 -1.06 -13.01 -8.02
N ILE A 115 -1.16 -13.73 -6.90
CA ILE A 115 -2.25 -13.53 -5.92
C ILE A 115 -2.33 -12.07 -5.42
N ILE A 116 -1.18 -11.43 -5.20
CA ILE A 116 -1.13 -10.03 -4.79
C ILE A 116 -1.44 -9.10 -5.98
N PHE A 117 -0.91 -9.41 -7.16
CA PHE A 117 -1.11 -8.64 -8.40
C PHE A 117 -2.59 -8.55 -8.80
N ASP A 118 -3.34 -9.65 -8.68
CA ASP A 118 -4.76 -9.70 -9.02
C ASP A 118 -5.59 -8.75 -8.14
N LYS A 119 -5.16 -8.53 -6.90
CA LYS A 119 -5.80 -7.64 -5.93
C LYS A 119 -5.41 -6.17 -6.06
N MET A 120 -4.46 -5.83 -6.94
CA MET A 120 -4.06 -4.45 -7.17
C MET A 120 -5.12 -3.70 -7.98
N GLY A 121 -5.34 -2.44 -7.63
CA GLY A 121 -6.12 -1.51 -8.45
C GLY A 121 -5.38 -1.15 -9.74
N ALA A 122 -6.13 -0.69 -10.75
CA ALA A 122 -5.49 -0.16 -11.96
C ALA A 122 -4.63 1.06 -11.62
N GLY A 123 -3.43 1.16 -12.20
CA GLY A 123 -2.56 2.30 -11.95
C GLY A 123 -1.10 2.06 -12.30
N HIS A 124 -0.27 3.04 -11.96
CA HIS A 124 1.17 2.99 -12.20
C HIS A 124 1.84 1.76 -11.56
N PHE A 125 1.58 1.49 -10.28
CA PHE A 125 2.20 0.37 -9.57
C PHE A 125 1.77 -0.99 -10.11
N LYS A 126 0.51 -1.17 -10.51
CA LYS A 126 0.06 -2.41 -11.17
C LYS A 126 0.75 -2.62 -12.51
N ARG A 127 0.96 -1.56 -13.30
CA ARG A 127 1.74 -1.64 -14.56
C ARG A 127 3.19 -2.05 -14.30
N LEU A 128 3.84 -1.51 -13.27
CA LEU A 128 5.20 -1.92 -12.90
C LEU A 128 5.26 -3.39 -12.48
N ALA A 129 4.39 -3.81 -11.56
CA ALA A 129 4.30 -5.20 -11.12
C ALA A 129 4.08 -6.17 -12.29
N ARG A 130 3.20 -5.82 -13.24
CA ARG A 130 2.97 -6.60 -14.46
C ARG A 130 4.27 -6.84 -15.25
N LEU A 131 5.04 -5.78 -15.48
CA LEU A 131 6.30 -5.87 -16.23
C LEU A 131 7.32 -6.76 -15.52
N GLU A 132 7.37 -6.73 -14.19
CA GLU A 132 8.24 -7.59 -13.39
C GLU A 132 7.83 -9.06 -13.45
N ILE A 133 6.53 -9.35 -13.40
CA ILE A 133 5.97 -10.70 -13.55
C ILE A 133 6.30 -11.25 -14.94
N ILE A 134 6.03 -10.49 -16.00
CA ILE A 134 6.34 -10.89 -17.39
C ILE A 134 7.84 -11.20 -17.53
N ARG A 135 8.71 -10.29 -17.06
CA ARG A 135 10.17 -10.49 -17.09
C ARG A 135 10.58 -11.74 -16.32
N THR A 136 9.92 -12.05 -15.21
CA THR A 136 10.23 -13.24 -14.41
C THR A 136 9.81 -14.52 -15.14
N TYR A 137 8.60 -14.57 -15.72
CA TYR A 137 8.18 -15.72 -16.52
C TYR A 137 9.09 -15.95 -17.74
N LEU A 138 9.50 -14.89 -18.44
CA LEU A 138 10.46 -15.01 -19.55
C LEU A 138 11.82 -15.58 -19.10
N LYS A 139 12.34 -15.16 -17.94
CA LYS A 139 13.58 -15.72 -17.37
C LYS A 139 13.46 -17.19 -16.98
N LEU A 140 12.26 -17.63 -16.64
CA LEU A 140 11.94 -19.02 -16.30
C LEU A 140 11.53 -19.86 -17.52
N ASP A 141 11.66 -19.32 -18.74
CA ASP A 141 11.23 -19.94 -20.00
C ASP A 141 9.73 -20.31 -20.04
N GLN A 142 8.92 -19.63 -19.23
CA GLN A 142 7.46 -19.79 -19.16
C GLN A 142 6.77 -18.79 -20.10
N ILE A 143 7.09 -18.87 -21.40
CA ILE A 143 6.69 -17.89 -22.41
C ILE A 143 5.16 -17.74 -22.49
N ASP A 144 4.42 -18.85 -22.46
CA ASP A 144 2.95 -18.82 -22.54
C ASP A 144 2.32 -18.03 -21.39
N LYS A 145 2.87 -18.15 -20.18
CA LYS A 145 2.40 -17.37 -19.01
C LYS A 145 2.78 -15.89 -19.14
N ALA A 146 3.97 -15.59 -19.67
CA ALA A 146 4.38 -14.23 -19.94
C ALA A 146 3.44 -13.54 -20.94
N ILE A 147 3.02 -14.26 -22.00
CA ILE A 147 2.05 -13.78 -22.99
C ILE A 147 0.68 -13.58 -22.35
N ALA A 148 0.20 -14.53 -21.55
CA ALA A 148 -1.10 -14.41 -20.88
C ALA A 148 -1.22 -13.13 -20.04
N ILE A 149 -0.21 -12.82 -19.22
CA ILE A 149 -0.16 -11.60 -18.41
C ILE A 149 -0.02 -10.33 -19.27
N PHE A 150 0.65 -10.42 -20.42
CA PHE A 150 0.75 -9.31 -21.36
C PHE A 150 -0.59 -9.01 -22.03
N ASP A 151 -1.33 -10.04 -22.46
CA ASP A 151 -2.58 -9.89 -23.23
C ASP A 151 -3.77 -9.41 -22.38
N GLU A 152 -3.74 -9.58 -21.05
CA GLU A 152 -4.69 -8.93 -20.12
C GLU A 152 -4.75 -7.39 -20.28
N THR A 153 -3.80 -6.78 -21.00
CA THR A 153 -3.79 -5.34 -21.32
C THR A 153 -4.86 -4.91 -22.31
N LYS A 154 -5.28 -5.77 -23.25
CA LYS A 154 -6.22 -5.38 -24.32
C LYS A 154 -7.61 -5.03 -23.80
N GLU A 155 -8.08 -5.68 -22.75
CA GLU A 155 -9.39 -5.37 -22.17
C GLU A 155 -9.48 -3.99 -21.51
N TRP A 156 -8.35 -3.35 -21.15
CA TRP A 156 -8.36 -2.07 -20.45
C TRP A 156 -8.24 -0.88 -21.41
N ASP A 157 -7.40 -0.99 -22.45
CA ASP A 157 -7.30 0.04 -23.49
C ASP A 157 -8.58 0.09 -24.35
N ASP A 158 -9.16 -1.05 -24.71
CA ASP A 158 -10.44 -1.11 -25.45
C ASP A 158 -11.62 -0.52 -24.65
N LYS A 159 -11.64 -0.68 -23.32
CA LYS A 159 -12.70 -0.11 -22.45
C LYS A 159 -12.57 1.40 -22.28
N ASN A 160 -11.35 1.95 -22.33
CA ASN A 160 -11.13 3.39 -22.21
C ASN A 160 -11.35 4.13 -23.54
N GLU A 161 -11.04 3.49 -24.67
CA GLU A 161 -11.33 4.04 -26.01
C GLU A 161 -12.85 4.07 -26.28
N ALA A 162 -13.56 2.99 -25.96
CA ALA A 162 -15.02 2.95 -26.03
C ALA A 162 -15.72 3.98 -25.12
N SER A 163 -15.10 4.37 -24.00
CA SER A 163 -15.66 5.37 -23.08
C SER A 163 -15.51 6.81 -23.57
N LEU A 164 -14.58 7.07 -24.50
CA LEU A 164 -14.36 8.39 -25.11
C LEU A 164 -15.25 8.62 -26.35
N GLU A 165 -15.59 7.57 -27.09
CA GLU A 165 -16.52 7.66 -28.24
C GLU A 165 -17.98 8.00 -27.85
N PHE A 166 -18.37 7.86 -26.58
CA PHE A 166 -19.70 8.27 -26.10
C PHE A 166 -19.77 9.73 -25.60
N ILE A 167 -18.69 10.51 -25.70
CA ILE A 167 -18.62 11.90 -25.25
C ILE A 167 -18.55 12.90 -26.44
N GLU A 168 -18.50 12.43 -27.70
CA GLU A 168 -18.65 13.27 -28.91
C GLU A 168 -20.08 13.26 -29.47
#